data_AF-A0A9W6ZM46-F1
#
_entry.id   AF-A0A9W6ZM46-F1
#
_cell.length_a   1.000
_cell.length_b   1.000
_cell.length_c   1.000
_cell.angle_alpha   90.00
_cell.angle_beta   90.00
_cell.angle_gamma   90.00
#
_symmetry.space_group_name_H-M   'P 1'
#
loop_
_entity.id
_entity.type
_entity.pdbx_description
1 polymer ?
#
loop_
_entity_poly.entity_id
_entity_poly.type
_entity_poly.pdbx_seq_one_letter_code
_entity_poly.pdbx_strand_id
1 'polypeptide(L)'
;MSDKDSKIAPRVNHKNRKYTDVPCAILFLAAIGLFFGIGFAFVGSKNVDLLETLSTFEYKMNDALREDAEACCAELDQDGRDLIIEHSCMALQKNPSMFGGLLGIKAIYCLQAFCFVTFVSNSAEVMEVAKQSGVTTTDWDTGNTVMGATTCVLQNASWVGSARSILMFCWLWSIMFYAQARLGVIASVIGSWHFHPEDMPTMLSAVSNVFTKSLGTVSFSALLLAIIERIKKSLKFRWYHHCGPQFAVTVPFHCLAIVILWCLETCMKMLTKFTLILHIFTGDNFFGSAKKCWGLLTRHFENAFVTEVTSRAVLTLGAYVFSIALSFSAWAWIDTEFGWHSLSTASDEGGSLIRFFGWFFMMLFNLWYPTLGIFFMIMIDMILTRWGVGGQEYWVAPFAAIFVGVIAMLFFTYMAGVILDTIDVCFVCWAVDKDNNVDLSESEFNALVMELPDVKREPNLSPNTGLNSSLLTIDQMAQQQASAPPIAQGYPVQMENKV
;
A
#
# COMPACT_ATOMS: atom_id res chain seq x y z
N MET A 1 39.89 1.28 17.79
CA MET A 1 39.20 0.10 17.21
C MET A 1 38.19 0.62 16.17
N SER A 2 38.65 1.49 15.26
CA SER A 2 39.14 1.21 13.89
C SER A 2 38.04 0.86 12.89
N ASP A 3 37.17 1.84 12.63
CA ASP A 3 36.79 2.38 11.31
C ASP A 3 37.17 1.55 10.06
N LYS A 4 36.52 0.39 9.88
CA LYS A 4 36.58 -0.42 8.65
C LYS A 4 35.22 -0.83 8.08
N ASP A 5 34.12 -0.36 8.69
CA ASP A 5 32.75 -0.74 8.30
C ASP A 5 32.05 0.30 7.39
N SER A 6 32.73 1.36 6.94
CA SER A 6 32.09 2.54 6.31
C SER A 6 32.18 2.62 4.78
N LYS A 7 32.48 1.53 4.07
CA LYS A 7 32.35 1.48 2.59
C LYS A 7 31.29 0.48 2.19
N ILE A 8 30.03 0.88 2.30
CA ILE A 8 28.89 0.08 1.87
C ILE A 8 28.66 0.40 0.39
N ALA A 9 29.50 -0.08 -0.53
CA ALA A 9 29.01 -0.26 -1.90
C ALA A 9 28.36 -1.65 -1.91
N PRO A 10 27.05 -1.79 -1.66
CA PRO A 10 26.48 -3.12 -1.53
C PRO A 10 26.37 -3.69 -2.94
N ARG A 11 27.30 -4.57 -3.28
CA ARG A 11 27.19 -5.36 -4.51
C ARG A 11 25.91 -6.19 -4.39
N VAL A 12 24.90 -5.88 -5.20
CA VAL A 12 23.63 -6.62 -5.18
C VAL A 12 23.90 -8.06 -5.62
N ASN A 13 24.14 -8.95 -4.65
CA ASN A 13 24.64 -10.29 -4.91
C ASN A 13 23.47 -11.21 -5.24
N HIS A 14 23.18 -11.32 -6.54
CA HIS A 14 22.12 -12.18 -7.08
C HIS A 14 22.57 -13.61 -7.40
N LYS A 15 23.88 -13.81 -7.66
CA LYS A 15 24.42 -15.09 -8.16
C LYS A 15 24.81 -16.05 -7.03
N ASN A 16 25.32 -15.56 -5.89
CA ASN A 16 25.82 -16.38 -4.78
C ASN A 16 25.23 -15.97 -3.42
N ARG A 17 23.90 -15.93 -3.32
CA ARG A 17 23.20 -15.57 -2.07
C ARG A 17 22.98 -16.78 -1.16
N LYS A 18 23.35 -16.64 0.12
CA LYS A 18 23.05 -17.63 1.17
C LYS A 18 21.57 -17.56 1.54
N TYR A 19 21.00 -18.67 2.01
CA TYR A 19 19.66 -18.66 2.58
C TYR A 19 19.67 -17.89 3.90
N THR A 20 18.75 -16.93 4.07
CA THR A 20 18.63 -16.12 5.28
C THR A 20 17.37 -16.46 6.06
N ASP A 21 17.46 -16.39 7.39
CA ASP A 21 16.33 -16.54 8.33
C ASP A 21 15.46 -17.80 8.06
N VAL A 22 16.12 -18.93 7.78
CA VAL A 22 15.50 -20.23 7.42
C VAL A 22 14.36 -20.67 8.36
N PRO A 23 14.44 -20.50 9.70
CA PRO A 23 13.33 -20.87 10.59
C PRO A 23 12.02 -20.14 10.25
N CYS A 24 12.08 -18.86 9.88
CA CYS A 24 10.91 -18.07 9.51
C CYS A 24 10.35 -18.48 8.14
N ALA A 25 11.20 -18.95 7.23
CA ALA A 25 10.76 -19.55 5.97
C ALA A 25 9.97 -20.85 6.22
N ILE A 26 10.51 -21.74 7.08
CA ILE A 26 9.85 -23.00 7.45
C ILE A 26 8.50 -22.73 8.12
N LEU A 27 8.44 -21.79 9.06
CA LEU A 27 7.20 -21.42 9.74
C LEU A 27 6.13 -20.91 8.77
N PHE A 28 6.52 -20.12 7.77
CA PHE A 28 5.58 -19.60 6.77
C PHE A 28 5.08 -20.70 5.84
N LEU A 29 5.98 -21.56 5.36
CA LEU A 29 5.59 -22.73 4.56
C LEU A 29 4.70 -23.69 5.35
N ALA A 30 4.95 -23.87 6.65
CA ALA A 30 4.08 -24.65 7.53
C ALA A 30 2.70 -23.98 7.71
N ALA A 31 2.64 -22.65 7.82
CA ALA A 31 1.37 -21.92 7.90
C ALA A 31 0.56 -22.01 6.59
N ILE A 32 1.22 -21.91 5.44
CA ILE A 32 0.61 -22.16 4.13
C ILE A 32 0.16 -23.61 4.00
N GLY A 33 1.01 -24.56 4.40
CA GLY A 33 0.69 -25.99 4.39
C GLY A 33 -0.47 -26.33 5.32
N LEU A 34 -0.59 -25.66 6.47
CA LEU A 34 -1.72 -25.79 7.38
C LEU A 34 -2.99 -25.18 6.75
N PHE A 35 -2.87 -24.03 6.07
CA PHE A 35 -3.98 -23.44 5.33
C PHE A 35 -4.51 -24.39 4.24
N PHE A 36 -3.64 -24.91 3.36
CA PHE A 36 -4.05 -25.84 2.32
C PHE A 36 -4.44 -27.22 2.87
N GLY A 37 -3.74 -27.74 3.87
CA GLY A 37 -4.02 -29.05 4.47
C GLY A 37 -5.36 -29.10 5.20
N ILE A 38 -5.68 -28.05 5.97
CA ILE A 38 -7.02 -27.85 6.52
C ILE A 38 -8.01 -27.64 5.35
N GLY A 39 -7.67 -26.82 4.35
CA GLY A 39 -8.52 -26.59 3.18
C GLY A 39 -8.92 -27.86 2.42
N PHE A 40 -7.98 -28.75 2.12
CA PHE A 40 -8.23 -30.02 1.44
C PHE A 40 -9.05 -31.00 2.28
N ALA A 41 -8.85 -31.04 3.59
CA ALA A 41 -9.67 -31.85 4.49
C ALA A 41 -11.14 -31.38 4.53
N PHE A 42 -11.40 -30.09 4.28
CA PHE A 42 -12.75 -29.51 4.20
C PHE A 42 -13.38 -29.65 2.81
N VAL A 43 -12.61 -29.41 1.74
CA VAL A 43 -13.09 -29.48 0.34
C VAL A 43 -13.30 -30.93 -0.11
N GLY A 44 -12.51 -31.89 0.39
CA GLY A 44 -12.65 -33.33 0.11
C GLY A 44 -13.97 -33.97 0.56
N SER A 45 -14.86 -33.20 1.19
CA SER A 45 -16.23 -33.60 1.58
C SER A 45 -17.25 -33.47 0.43
N LYS A 46 -16.96 -32.73 -0.65
CA LYS A 46 -17.88 -32.61 -1.79
C LYS A 46 -17.12 -32.60 -3.12
N ASN A 47 -17.50 -33.52 -4.01
CA ASN A 47 -17.07 -33.56 -5.42
C ASN A 47 -17.41 -32.25 -6.12
N VAL A 48 -16.42 -31.58 -6.73
CA VAL A 48 -16.66 -30.57 -7.76
C VAL A 48 -15.51 -30.63 -8.78
N ASP A 49 -15.88 -30.90 -10.03
CA ASP A 49 -15.07 -30.73 -11.23
C ASP A 49 -14.75 -29.25 -11.46
N LEU A 50 -13.49 -28.92 -11.75
CA LEU A 50 -13.10 -27.54 -12.01
C LEU A 50 -11.86 -27.51 -12.90
N LEU A 51 -12.08 -27.29 -14.20
CA LEU A 51 -11.05 -26.85 -15.14
C LEU A 51 -11.71 -26.37 -16.43
N GLU A 52 -11.84 -25.06 -16.58
CA GLU A 52 -11.58 -24.32 -17.84
C GLU A 52 -11.97 -22.86 -17.63
N THR A 53 -10.97 -21.97 -17.52
CA THR A 53 -10.93 -20.64 -18.16
C THR A 53 -9.73 -19.88 -17.59
N LEU A 54 -8.53 -20.21 -18.09
CA LEU A 54 -7.36 -19.36 -17.94
C LEU A 54 -6.52 -19.49 -19.20
N SER A 55 -6.82 -18.68 -20.20
CA SER A 55 -5.83 -18.17 -21.15
C SER A 55 -6.48 -17.20 -22.12
N THR A 56 -6.28 -15.90 -21.88
CA THR A 56 -6.03 -14.85 -22.88
C THR A 56 -6.18 -13.47 -22.20
N PHE A 57 -5.14 -12.98 -21.53
CA PHE A 57 -5.11 -11.57 -21.12
C PHE A 57 -3.69 -10.99 -20.94
N GLU A 58 -2.73 -11.36 -21.81
CA GLU A 58 -1.32 -11.00 -21.59
C GLU A 58 -0.62 -10.27 -22.75
N TYR A 59 -1.35 -9.57 -23.64
CA TYR A 59 -0.66 -8.90 -24.75
C TYR A 59 -1.08 -7.46 -25.08
N LYS A 60 -2.18 -6.94 -24.50
CA LYS A 60 -2.64 -5.56 -24.78
C LYS A 60 -2.43 -4.55 -23.65
N MET A 61 -1.96 -4.99 -22.48
CA MET A 61 -1.83 -4.12 -21.30
C MET A 61 -0.51 -3.35 -21.25
N ASN A 62 0.51 -3.77 -22.00
CA ASN A 62 1.84 -3.15 -21.96
C ASN A 62 1.91 -1.79 -22.69
N ASP A 63 1.05 -1.53 -23.68
CA ASP A 63 1.09 -0.28 -24.43
C ASP A 63 0.32 0.85 -23.74
N ALA A 64 -0.83 0.55 -23.11
CA ALA A 64 -1.61 1.53 -22.34
C ALA A 64 -0.89 2.01 -21.06
N LEU A 65 -0.13 1.11 -20.42
CA LEU A 65 0.67 1.43 -19.22
C LEU A 65 1.81 2.42 -19.48
N ARG A 66 2.28 2.50 -20.74
CA ARG A 66 3.37 3.40 -21.13
C ARG A 66 2.89 4.84 -21.34
N GLU A 67 1.72 5.01 -21.95
CA GLU A 67 1.09 6.33 -22.18
C GLU A 67 0.67 7.01 -20.86
N ASP A 68 0.11 6.26 -19.90
CA ASP A 68 -0.34 6.82 -18.62
C ASP A 68 0.82 7.23 -17.69
N ALA A 69 1.97 6.57 -17.81
CA ALA A 69 3.19 6.96 -17.11
C ALA A 69 3.76 8.28 -17.65
N GLU A 70 3.70 8.49 -18.98
CA GLU A 70 4.17 9.70 -19.64
C GLU A 70 3.27 10.91 -19.30
N ALA A 71 1.95 10.71 -19.11
CA ALA A 71 1.01 11.77 -18.70
C ALA A 71 1.21 12.23 -17.24
N CYS A 72 1.57 11.33 -16.32
CA CYS A 72 1.83 11.68 -14.92
C CYS A 72 3.13 12.50 -14.75
N CYS A 73 4.08 12.37 -15.69
CA CYS A 73 5.35 13.09 -15.68
C CYS A 73 5.23 14.55 -16.16
N ALA A 74 4.14 14.94 -16.82
CA ALA A 74 4.02 16.25 -17.46
C ALA A 74 3.59 17.39 -16.52
N GLU A 75 3.23 17.11 -15.26
CA GLU A 75 2.53 18.08 -14.39
C GLU A 75 3.24 18.38 -13.05
N LEU A 76 4.45 17.85 -12.82
CA LEU A 76 5.17 18.00 -11.56
C LEU A 76 6.54 18.63 -11.76
N ASP A 77 6.55 19.95 -11.97
CA ASP A 77 7.77 20.77 -11.95
C ASP A 77 7.58 21.88 -10.90
N GLN A 78 8.10 21.69 -9.67
CA GLN A 78 8.66 22.77 -8.84
C GLN A 78 9.29 22.29 -7.51
N ASP A 79 10.59 22.58 -7.40
CA ASP A 79 11.53 22.46 -6.26
C ASP A 79 12.26 21.12 -6.11
N GLY A 80 13.59 21.18 -5.94
CA GLY A 80 14.58 20.08 -5.90
C GLY A 80 14.44 18.96 -4.85
N ARG A 81 13.24 18.76 -4.30
CA ARG A 81 12.75 17.51 -3.70
C ARG A 81 12.12 16.57 -4.74
N ASP A 82 11.88 17.06 -5.97
CA ASP A 82 11.27 16.36 -7.10
C ASP A 82 12.18 15.32 -7.77
N LEU A 83 13.51 15.41 -7.59
CA LEU A 83 14.47 14.51 -8.25
C LEU A 83 14.33 13.04 -7.86
N ILE A 84 13.89 12.71 -6.62
CA ILE A 84 13.73 11.30 -6.21
C ILE A 84 12.53 10.67 -6.90
N ILE A 85 11.43 11.42 -7.03
CA ILE A 85 10.20 10.95 -7.68
C ILE A 85 10.46 10.79 -9.18
N GLU A 86 11.10 11.78 -9.81
CA GLU A 86 11.46 11.71 -11.23
C GLU A 86 12.41 10.55 -11.53
N HIS A 87 13.47 10.38 -10.73
CA HIS A 87 14.39 9.26 -10.87
C HIS A 87 13.70 7.90 -10.64
N SER A 88 12.70 7.85 -9.76
CA SER A 88 11.87 6.65 -9.54
C SER A 88 11.01 6.33 -10.77
N CYS A 89 10.41 7.34 -11.39
CA CYS A 89 9.65 7.19 -12.63
C CYS A 89 10.55 6.74 -13.79
N MET A 90 11.74 7.32 -13.93
CA MET A 90 12.73 6.94 -14.94
C MET A 90 13.20 5.49 -14.77
N ALA A 91 13.47 5.06 -13.52
CA ALA A 91 13.84 3.68 -13.22
C ALA A 91 12.76 2.69 -13.66
N LEU A 92 11.49 3.06 -13.48
CA LEU A 92 10.34 2.25 -13.87
C LEU A 92 10.16 2.21 -15.40
N GLN A 93 10.32 3.35 -16.09
CA GLN A 93 10.24 3.45 -17.55
C GLN A 93 11.35 2.66 -18.24
N LYS A 94 12.58 2.69 -17.70
CA LYS A 94 13.73 1.93 -18.23
C LYS A 94 13.62 0.42 -17.99
N ASN A 95 12.76 -0.04 -17.07
CA ASN A 95 12.61 -1.45 -16.70
C ASN A 95 11.15 -1.97 -16.78
N PRO A 96 10.48 -1.91 -17.95
CA PRO A 96 9.06 -2.28 -18.08
C PRO A 96 8.79 -3.78 -17.81
N SER A 97 9.81 -4.63 -17.95
CA SER A 97 9.72 -6.08 -17.67
C SER A 97 9.39 -6.39 -16.20
N MET A 98 9.60 -5.43 -15.29
CA MET A 98 9.20 -5.55 -13.88
C MET A 98 7.69 -5.73 -13.73
N PHE A 99 6.87 -5.04 -14.52
CA PHE A 99 5.41 -5.12 -14.36
C PHE A 99 4.88 -6.53 -14.56
N GLY A 100 5.38 -7.27 -15.56
CA GLY A 100 4.95 -8.64 -15.83
C GLY A 100 5.16 -9.58 -14.63
N GLY A 101 6.34 -9.57 -14.02
CA GLY A 101 6.59 -10.41 -12.86
C GLY A 101 5.86 -9.95 -11.59
N LEU A 102 5.64 -8.64 -11.41
CA LEU A 102 4.85 -8.12 -10.29
C LEU A 102 3.36 -8.48 -10.43
N LEU A 103 2.82 -8.44 -11.64
CA LEU A 103 1.47 -8.91 -11.96
C LEU A 103 1.35 -10.43 -11.73
N GLY A 104 2.37 -11.21 -12.07
CA GLY A 104 2.44 -12.63 -11.73
C GLY A 104 2.33 -12.87 -10.21
N ILE A 105 3.06 -12.11 -9.40
CA ILE A 105 2.95 -12.17 -7.92
C ILE A 105 1.53 -11.79 -7.47
N LYS A 106 0.92 -10.76 -8.09
CA LYS A 106 -0.44 -10.33 -7.78
C LYS A 106 -1.48 -11.39 -8.16
N ALA A 107 -1.29 -12.10 -9.27
CA ALA A 107 -2.15 -13.20 -9.70
C ALA A 107 -2.10 -14.38 -8.72
N ILE A 108 -0.91 -14.75 -8.24
CA ILE A 108 -0.74 -15.78 -7.20
C ILE A 108 -1.45 -15.36 -5.91
N TYR A 109 -1.32 -14.09 -5.51
CA TYR A 109 -2.07 -13.56 -4.38
C TYR A 109 -3.59 -13.65 -4.59
N CYS A 110 -4.11 -13.27 -5.77
CA CYS A 110 -5.53 -13.36 -6.09
C CYS A 110 -6.03 -14.81 -6.06
N LEU A 111 -5.24 -15.77 -6.55
CA LEU A 111 -5.55 -17.19 -6.47
C LEU A 111 -5.62 -17.64 -5.01
N GLN A 112 -4.64 -17.27 -4.18
CA GLN A 112 -4.69 -17.57 -2.75
C GLN A 112 -5.89 -16.92 -2.05
N ALA A 113 -6.24 -15.68 -2.43
CA ALA A 113 -7.41 -14.96 -1.92
C ALA A 113 -8.71 -15.69 -2.25
N PHE A 114 -8.85 -16.14 -3.50
CA PHE A 114 -9.99 -16.93 -3.96
C PHE A 114 -10.12 -18.24 -3.16
N CYS A 115 -9.02 -18.98 -2.98
CA CYS A 115 -9.01 -20.17 -2.15
C CYS A 115 -9.40 -19.85 -0.69
N PHE A 116 -8.93 -18.73 -0.14
CA PHE A 116 -9.25 -18.31 1.22
C PHE A 116 -10.74 -17.97 1.40
N VAL A 117 -11.32 -17.22 0.47
CA VAL A 117 -12.75 -16.85 0.52
C VAL A 117 -13.62 -18.11 0.40
N THR A 118 -13.33 -18.98 -0.57
CA THR A 118 -14.02 -20.27 -0.74
C THR A 118 -13.90 -21.14 0.50
N PHE A 119 -12.73 -21.13 1.14
CA PHE A 119 -12.50 -21.84 2.39
C PHE A 119 -13.39 -21.29 3.53
N VAL A 120 -13.40 -19.97 3.74
CA VAL A 120 -14.17 -19.35 4.80
C VAL A 120 -15.67 -19.53 4.58
N SER A 121 -16.16 -19.43 3.34
CA SER A 121 -17.57 -19.65 3.02
C SER A 121 -18.01 -21.08 3.34
N ASN A 122 -17.21 -22.08 2.95
CA ASN A 122 -17.54 -23.49 3.19
C ASN A 122 -17.38 -23.88 4.67
N SER A 123 -16.54 -23.17 5.44
CA SER A 123 -16.37 -23.43 6.87
C SER A 123 -17.62 -23.18 7.70
N ALA A 124 -18.57 -22.39 7.20
CA ALA A 124 -19.85 -22.11 7.86
C ALA A 124 -20.85 -23.28 7.75
N GLU A 125 -20.59 -24.28 6.90
CA GLU A 125 -21.43 -25.46 6.74
C GLU A 125 -21.08 -26.60 7.71
N VAL A 126 -20.02 -26.47 8.50
CA VAL A 126 -19.54 -27.53 9.41
C VAL A 126 -20.29 -27.48 10.74
N MET A 127 -21.33 -28.30 10.82
CA MET A 127 -22.21 -28.42 11.99
C MET A 127 -21.97 -29.75 12.73
N GLU A 128 -21.94 -29.71 14.06
CA GLU A 128 -21.98 -30.89 14.92
C GLU A 128 -23.30 -30.95 15.70
N VAL A 129 -23.74 -32.16 16.06
CA VAL A 129 -24.92 -32.37 16.88
C VAL A 129 -24.52 -32.27 18.35
N ALA A 130 -24.98 -31.21 19.02
CA ALA A 130 -24.73 -30.99 20.45
C ALA A 130 -26.00 -31.26 21.27
N LYS A 131 -25.85 -31.89 22.44
CA LYS A 131 -26.92 -32.03 23.42
C LYS A 131 -27.01 -30.75 24.23
N GLN A 132 -28.12 -30.02 24.12
CA GLN A 132 -28.37 -28.83 24.93
C GLN A 132 -29.35 -29.18 26.06
N SER A 133 -28.88 -29.08 27.30
CA SER A 133 -29.66 -29.30 28.52
C SER A 133 -30.26 -27.99 29.02
N GLY A 134 -31.47 -28.02 29.58
CA GLY A 134 -32.13 -26.83 30.12
C GLY A 134 -33.01 -26.08 29.13
N VAL A 135 -33.40 -26.72 28.03
CA VAL A 135 -34.35 -26.14 27.07
C VAL A 135 -35.77 -26.43 27.56
N THR A 136 -36.62 -25.41 27.55
CA THR A 136 -38.04 -25.54 27.86
C THR A 136 -38.76 -26.01 26.60
N THR A 137 -39.23 -27.26 26.56
CA THR A 137 -39.98 -27.79 25.41
C THR A 137 -41.44 -28.01 25.79
N THR A 138 -42.35 -27.51 24.97
CA THR A 138 -43.79 -27.86 25.02
C THR A 138 -44.01 -29.13 24.21
N ASP A 139 -44.54 -30.17 24.86
CA ASP A 139 -44.98 -31.37 24.17
C ASP A 139 -46.26 -31.08 23.38
N TRP A 140 -46.26 -31.37 22.08
CA TRP A 140 -47.34 -30.99 21.16
C TRP A 140 -48.62 -31.80 21.39
N ASP A 141 -48.49 -33.03 21.92
CA ASP A 141 -49.64 -33.91 22.16
C ASP A 141 -50.33 -33.65 23.50
N THR A 142 -49.57 -33.19 24.50
CA THR A 142 -50.08 -33.00 25.87
C THR A 142 -50.19 -31.53 26.30
N GLY A 143 -49.60 -30.60 25.56
CA GLY A 143 -49.55 -29.17 25.91
C GLY A 143 -48.71 -28.85 27.15
N ASN A 144 -48.09 -29.85 27.78
CA ASN A 144 -47.31 -29.69 28.99
C ASN A 144 -45.91 -29.15 28.67
N THR A 145 -45.50 -28.16 29.46
CA THR A 145 -44.17 -27.55 29.35
C THR A 145 -43.19 -28.30 30.25
N VAL A 146 -42.23 -29.01 29.67
CA VAL A 146 -41.20 -29.74 30.42
C VAL A 146 -39.96 -28.85 30.56
N MET A 147 -39.64 -28.43 31.78
CA MET A 147 -38.40 -27.73 32.09
C MET A 147 -37.25 -28.74 32.19
N GLY A 148 -36.16 -28.49 31.46
CA GLY A 148 -34.97 -29.36 31.51
C GLY A 148 -34.92 -30.46 30.45
N ALA A 149 -35.74 -30.36 29.39
CA ALA A 149 -35.64 -31.29 28.27
C ALA A 149 -34.26 -31.19 27.60
N THR A 150 -33.69 -32.34 27.26
CA THR A 150 -32.44 -32.41 26.48
C THR A 150 -32.81 -32.45 25.02
N THR A 151 -32.51 -31.39 24.28
CA THR A 151 -32.77 -31.31 22.83
C THR A 151 -31.46 -31.41 22.06
N CYS A 152 -31.52 -32.00 20.87
CA CYS A 152 -30.40 -32.02 19.94
C CYS A 152 -30.46 -30.76 19.09
N VAL A 153 -29.44 -29.92 19.19
CA VAL A 153 -29.31 -28.70 18.37
C VAL A 153 -28.10 -28.84 17.46
N LEU A 154 -28.23 -28.32 16.24
CA LEU A 154 -27.12 -28.15 15.33
C LEU A 154 -26.33 -26.93 15.78
N GLN A 155 -25.09 -27.15 16.19
CA GLN A 155 -24.17 -26.08 16.59
C GLN A 155 -22.89 -26.16 15.76
N ASN A 156 -22.23 -25.03 15.52
CA ASN A 156 -20.88 -25.03 14.95
C ASN A 156 -19.93 -25.79 15.86
N ALA A 157 -19.07 -26.63 15.29
CA ALA A 157 -18.16 -27.41 16.10
C ALA A 157 -17.20 -26.52 16.92
N SER A 158 -16.93 -26.92 18.17
CA SER A 158 -16.17 -26.09 19.13
C SER A 158 -14.79 -25.63 18.63
N TRP A 159 -14.12 -26.43 17.80
CA TRP A 159 -12.81 -26.12 17.22
C TRP A 159 -12.88 -25.12 16.05
N VAL A 160 -14.03 -24.96 15.39
CA VAL A 160 -14.21 -24.13 14.18
C VAL A 160 -13.93 -22.66 14.49
N GLY A 161 -14.31 -22.17 15.67
CA GLY A 161 -14.03 -20.80 16.09
C GLY A 161 -12.53 -20.50 16.21
N SER A 162 -11.77 -21.44 16.79
CA SER A 162 -10.32 -21.33 16.91
C SER A 162 -9.61 -21.44 15.56
N ALA A 163 -10.05 -22.40 14.72
CA ALA A 163 -9.53 -22.55 13.37
C ALA A 163 -9.74 -21.27 12.54
N ARG A 164 -10.94 -20.67 12.57
CA ARG A 164 -11.23 -19.41 11.88
C ARG A 164 -10.30 -18.28 12.32
N SER A 165 -10.00 -18.18 13.61
CA SER A 165 -9.12 -17.14 14.15
C SER A 165 -7.67 -17.30 13.69
N ILE A 166 -7.16 -18.53 13.67
CA ILE A 166 -5.81 -18.85 13.16
C ILE A 166 -5.74 -18.53 11.67
N LEU A 167 -6.76 -18.91 10.90
CA LEU A 167 -6.78 -18.73 9.45
C LEU A 167 -6.86 -17.25 9.07
N MET A 168 -7.62 -16.45 9.80
CA MET A 168 -7.64 -14.99 9.63
C MET A 168 -6.28 -14.34 9.92
N PHE A 169 -5.52 -14.88 10.87
CA PHE A 169 -4.15 -14.43 11.14
C PHE A 169 -3.18 -14.84 10.02
N CYS A 170 -3.23 -16.09 9.57
CA CYS A 170 -2.45 -16.57 8.42
C CYS A 170 -2.75 -15.80 7.14
N TRP A 171 -4.02 -15.40 6.95
CA TRP A 171 -4.45 -14.54 5.85
C TRP A 171 -3.81 -13.15 5.93
N LEU A 172 -3.86 -12.50 7.10
CA LEU A 172 -3.20 -11.22 7.32
C LEU A 172 -1.69 -11.31 7.07
N TRP A 173 -1.06 -12.37 7.55
CA TRP A 173 0.37 -12.62 7.32
C TRP A 173 0.68 -12.79 5.83
N SER A 174 -0.17 -13.52 5.10
CA SER A 174 -0.03 -13.70 3.64
C SER A 174 -0.15 -12.38 2.88
N ILE A 175 -1.12 -11.52 3.22
CA ILE A 175 -1.24 -10.18 2.62
C ILE A 175 0.06 -9.39 2.76
N MET A 176 0.62 -9.37 3.98
CA MET A 176 1.88 -8.66 4.26
C MET A 176 3.06 -9.31 3.54
N PHE A 177 3.04 -10.63 3.38
CA PHE A 177 4.08 -11.38 2.67
C PHE A 177 4.15 -10.98 1.20
N TYR A 178 3.03 -10.94 0.47
CA TYR A 178 3.04 -10.52 -0.94
C TYR A 178 3.45 -9.06 -1.11
N ALA A 179 3.07 -8.18 -0.17
CA ALA A 179 3.53 -6.79 -0.18
C ALA A 179 5.06 -6.68 -0.02
N GLN A 180 5.63 -7.42 0.94
CA GLN A 180 7.08 -7.46 1.15
C GLN A 180 7.82 -8.18 0.00
N ALA A 181 7.24 -9.24 -0.57
CA ALA A 181 7.81 -9.92 -1.72
C ALA A 181 7.87 -8.99 -2.95
N ARG A 182 6.81 -8.22 -3.20
CA ARG A 182 6.79 -7.17 -4.24
C ARG A 182 7.92 -6.15 -4.02
N LEU A 183 8.03 -5.60 -2.81
CA LEU A 183 9.10 -4.67 -2.45
C LEU A 183 10.48 -5.27 -2.68
N GLY A 184 10.68 -6.54 -2.28
CA GLY A 184 11.96 -7.24 -2.46
C GLY A 184 12.36 -7.47 -3.91
N VAL A 185 11.39 -7.72 -4.79
CA VAL A 185 11.62 -7.86 -6.24
C VAL A 185 11.96 -6.52 -6.86
N ILE A 186 11.22 -5.46 -6.50
CA ILE A 186 11.51 -4.08 -6.94
C ILE A 186 12.92 -3.67 -6.50
N ALA A 187 13.26 -3.89 -5.23
CA ALA A 187 14.59 -3.63 -4.70
C ALA A 187 15.69 -4.39 -5.46
N SER A 188 15.42 -5.63 -5.86
CA SER A 188 16.40 -6.46 -6.58
C SER A 188 16.71 -5.92 -7.98
N VAL A 189 15.69 -5.44 -8.70
CA VAL A 189 15.86 -4.91 -10.06
C VAL A 189 16.38 -3.48 -10.02
N ILE A 190 15.74 -2.58 -9.28
CA ILE A 190 16.11 -1.16 -9.23
C ILE A 190 17.45 -0.96 -8.54
N GLY A 191 17.73 -1.68 -7.44
CA GLY A 191 19.04 -1.60 -6.81
C GLY A 191 20.16 -2.07 -7.74
N SER A 192 19.91 -3.10 -8.55
CA SER A 192 20.87 -3.52 -9.58
C SER A 192 21.01 -2.51 -10.70
N TRP A 193 19.92 -1.96 -11.20
CA TRP A 193 19.94 -0.92 -12.22
C TRP A 193 20.74 0.32 -11.75
N HIS A 194 20.56 0.72 -10.49
CA HIS A 194 21.23 1.88 -9.89
C HIS A 194 22.73 1.64 -9.61
N PHE A 195 23.09 0.53 -8.95
CA PHE A 195 24.48 0.30 -8.54
C PHE A 195 25.33 -0.44 -9.59
N HIS A 196 24.73 -1.33 -10.38
CA HIS A 196 25.42 -2.23 -11.31
C HIS A 196 24.57 -2.53 -12.56
N PRO A 197 24.34 -1.54 -13.45
CA PRO A 197 23.47 -1.70 -14.63
C PRO A 197 23.94 -2.81 -15.58
N GLU A 198 25.24 -3.11 -15.59
CA GLU A 198 25.85 -4.18 -16.41
C GLU A 198 25.46 -5.60 -15.97
N ASP A 199 25.02 -5.78 -14.71
CA ASP A 199 24.84 -7.06 -14.03
C ASP A 199 23.40 -7.24 -13.48
N MET A 200 22.41 -6.75 -14.24
CA MET A 200 21.00 -6.84 -13.84
C MET A 200 20.45 -8.28 -13.87
N PRO A 201 19.71 -8.72 -12.83
CA PRO A 201 19.05 -10.02 -12.84
C PRO A 201 17.89 -10.03 -13.83
N THR A 202 17.63 -11.19 -14.45
CA THR A 202 16.36 -11.38 -15.17
C THR A 202 15.19 -11.32 -14.19
N MET A 203 14.01 -10.89 -14.65
CA MET A 203 12.83 -10.74 -13.77
C MET A 203 12.48 -12.06 -13.06
N LEU A 204 12.53 -13.18 -13.77
CA LEU A 204 12.30 -14.52 -13.19
C LEU A 204 13.36 -14.88 -12.15
N SER A 205 14.62 -14.49 -12.36
CA SER A 205 15.68 -14.71 -11.36
C SER A 205 15.48 -13.83 -10.13
N ALA A 206 15.04 -12.58 -10.30
CA ALA A 206 14.75 -11.68 -9.19
C ALA A 206 13.59 -12.23 -8.34
N VAL A 207 12.49 -12.63 -8.97
CA VAL A 207 11.36 -13.29 -8.30
C VAL A 207 11.82 -14.58 -7.62
N SER A 208 12.54 -15.46 -8.32
CA SER A 208 13.04 -16.71 -7.76
C SER A 208 13.93 -16.48 -6.54
N ASN A 209 14.85 -15.51 -6.59
CA ASN A 209 15.73 -15.18 -5.48
C ASN A 209 14.96 -14.71 -4.24
N VAL A 210 13.91 -13.90 -4.43
CA VAL A 210 13.05 -13.42 -3.33
C VAL A 210 12.27 -14.56 -2.70
N PHE A 211 11.68 -15.45 -3.51
CA PHE A 211 10.87 -16.57 -3.02
C PHE A 211 11.68 -17.79 -2.56
N THR A 212 12.99 -17.83 -2.80
CA THR A 212 13.86 -18.95 -2.37
C THR A 212 14.92 -18.53 -1.36
N LYS A 213 15.84 -17.63 -1.74
CA LYS A 213 17.01 -17.25 -0.93
C LYS A 213 16.64 -16.30 0.20
N SER A 214 15.78 -15.33 -0.10
CA SER A 214 15.32 -14.29 0.83
C SER A 214 13.96 -14.61 1.48
N LEU A 215 13.42 -15.82 1.26
CA LEU A 215 12.08 -16.20 1.73
C LEU A 215 11.91 -16.02 3.24
N GLY A 216 12.94 -16.35 4.04
CA GLY A 216 12.89 -16.24 5.49
C GLY A 216 12.81 -14.80 5.97
N THR A 217 13.65 -13.92 5.40
CA THR A 217 13.68 -12.50 5.75
C THR A 217 12.40 -11.78 5.31
N VAL A 218 11.90 -12.09 4.10
CA VAL A 218 10.62 -11.58 3.60
C VAL A 218 9.47 -12.04 4.49
N SER A 219 9.41 -13.33 4.84
CA SER A 219 8.43 -13.90 5.78
C SER A 219 8.46 -13.23 7.15
N PHE A 220 9.66 -13.03 7.71
CA PHE A 220 9.82 -12.40 9.03
C PHE A 220 9.40 -10.93 9.01
N SER A 221 9.81 -10.17 7.99
CA SER A 221 9.38 -8.77 7.82
C SER A 221 7.85 -8.65 7.69
N ALA A 222 7.22 -9.56 6.95
CA ALA A 222 5.77 -9.64 6.82
C ALA A 222 5.07 -10.01 8.12
N LEU A 223 5.64 -10.92 8.92
CA LEU A 223 5.11 -11.30 10.22
C LEU A 223 5.15 -10.09 11.18
N LEU A 224 6.25 -9.36 11.19
CA LEU A 224 6.41 -8.16 12.02
C LEU A 224 5.36 -7.11 11.65
N LEU A 225 5.15 -6.85 10.36
CA LEU A 225 4.09 -5.94 9.89
C LEU A 225 2.69 -6.43 10.26
N ALA A 226 2.41 -7.74 10.15
CA ALA A 226 1.13 -8.32 10.53
C ALA A 226 0.86 -8.17 12.05
N ILE A 227 1.88 -8.33 12.90
CA ILE A 227 1.78 -8.12 14.35
C ILE A 227 1.49 -6.64 14.65
N ILE A 228 2.23 -5.73 14.03
CA ILE A 228 2.03 -4.27 14.20
C ILE A 228 0.59 -3.88 13.82
N GLU A 229 0.10 -4.35 12.68
CA GLU A 229 -1.27 -4.12 12.22
C GLU A 229 -2.34 -4.72 13.14
N ARG A 230 -2.06 -5.91 13.70
CA ARG A 230 -2.96 -6.55 14.66
C ARG A 230 -3.02 -5.79 15.98
N ILE A 231 -1.89 -5.29 16.46
CA ILE A 231 -1.79 -4.46 17.67
C ILE A 231 -2.58 -3.16 17.45
N LYS A 232 -2.39 -2.46 16.33
CA LYS A 232 -3.15 -1.25 15.97
C LYS A 232 -4.66 -1.48 16.01
N LYS A 233 -5.14 -2.55 15.38
CA LYS A 233 -6.57 -2.88 15.35
C LYS A 233 -7.12 -3.15 16.74
N SER A 234 -6.33 -3.79 17.61
CA SER A 234 -6.72 -4.08 19.00
C SER A 234 -6.73 -2.84 19.89
N LEU A 235 -5.89 -1.85 19.58
CA LEU A 235 -5.75 -0.58 20.33
C LEU A 235 -6.73 0.52 19.88
N LYS A 236 -7.68 0.22 18.96
CA LYS A 236 -8.74 1.17 18.60
C LYS A 236 -9.52 1.60 19.84
N PHE A 237 -9.51 2.90 20.09
CA PHE A 237 -10.15 3.54 21.24
C PHE A 237 -11.63 3.18 21.30
N ARG A 238 -12.01 2.42 22.34
CA ARG A 238 -13.40 2.04 22.60
C ARG A 238 -14.05 3.16 23.41
N TRP A 239 -14.49 4.21 22.70
CA TRP A 239 -15.18 5.39 23.25
C TRP A 239 -16.23 5.04 24.32
N TYR A 240 -16.95 3.94 24.12
CA TYR A 240 -18.01 3.46 25.03
C TYR A 240 -17.53 3.08 26.45
N HIS A 241 -16.27 2.67 26.64
CA HIS A 241 -15.78 2.27 27.96
C HIS A 241 -15.43 3.43 28.89
N HIS A 242 -15.34 4.66 28.35
CA HIS A 242 -14.88 5.83 29.08
C HIS A 242 -15.98 6.89 29.31
N CYS A 243 -17.26 6.54 29.10
CA CYS A 243 -18.43 7.37 29.43
C CYS A 243 -18.71 7.42 30.95
N GLY A 244 -17.70 7.72 31.77
CA GLY A 244 -17.80 7.91 33.22
C GLY A 244 -17.22 9.26 33.67
N PRO A 245 -17.36 9.63 34.95
CA PRO A 245 -16.90 10.93 35.49
C PRO A 245 -15.37 11.17 35.36
N GLN A 246 -14.59 10.15 34.99
CA GLN A 246 -13.15 10.21 34.76
C GLN A 246 -12.76 10.73 33.35
N PHE A 247 -13.75 11.13 32.53
CA PHE A 247 -13.59 11.52 31.13
C PHE A 247 -12.57 12.66 30.94
N ALA A 248 -12.63 13.71 31.75
CA ALA A 248 -11.77 14.90 31.60
C ALA A 248 -10.27 14.61 31.81
N VAL A 249 -9.93 13.63 32.66
CA VAL A 249 -8.53 13.27 32.95
C VAL A 249 -8.06 12.16 32.03
N THR A 250 -8.88 11.15 31.76
CA THR A 250 -8.45 9.96 31.00
C THR A 250 -8.34 10.22 29.50
N VAL A 251 -9.21 11.05 28.91
CA VAL A 251 -9.22 11.35 27.47
C VAL A 251 -7.91 11.97 26.96
N PRO A 252 -7.32 13.02 27.57
CA PRO A 252 -6.09 13.61 27.06
C PRO A 252 -4.90 12.63 27.08
N PHE A 253 -4.76 11.79 28.12
CA PHE A 253 -3.72 10.75 28.16
C PHE A 253 -3.95 9.66 27.11
N HIS A 254 -5.20 9.29 26.83
CA HIS A 254 -5.51 8.34 25.75
C HIS A 254 -5.23 8.94 24.38
N CYS A 255 -5.58 10.20 24.14
CA CYS A 255 -5.25 10.91 22.89
C CYS A 255 -3.74 10.96 22.67
N LEU A 256 -2.95 11.32 23.69
CA LEU A 256 -1.49 11.31 23.61
C LEU A 256 -0.93 9.92 23.31
N ALA A 257 -1.44 8.89 24.01
CA ALA A 257 -1.03 7.51 23.77
C ALA A 257 -1.34 7.05 22.34
N ILE A 258 -2.51 7.43 21.79
CA ILE A 258 -2.88 7.13 20.40
C ILE A 258 -1.90 7.78 19.41
N VAL A 259 -1.55 9.05 19.61
CA VAL A 259 -0.59 9.75 18.74
C VAL A 259 0.79 9.09 18.78
N ILE A 260 1.28 8.75 19.98
CA ILE A 260 2.56 8.05 20.15
C ILE A 260 2.53 6.68 19.46
N LEU A 261 1.45 5.92 19.61
CA LEU A 261 1.30 4.61 18.97
C LEU A 261 1.23 4.72 17.45
N TRP A 262 0.57 5.76 16.91
CA TRP A 262 0.54 6.04 15.47
C TRP A 262 1.92 6.39 14.92
N CYS A 263 2.68 7.20 15.65
CA CYS A 263 4.06 7.54 15.30
C CYS A 263 4.96 6.30 15.32
N LEU A 264 4.87 5.50 16.39
CA LEU A 264 5.63 4.26 16.54
C LEU A 264 5.30 3.25 15.43
N GLU A 265 4.02 3.08 15.11
CA GLU A 265 3.56 2.22 14.02
C GLU A 265 4.19 2.63 12.69
N THR A 266 4.16 3.93 12.39
CA THR A 266 4.70 4.48 11.13
C THR A 266 6.21 4.26 11.06
N CYS A 267 6.93 4.57 12.14
CA CYS A 267 8.38 4.36 12.23
C CYS A 267 8.75 2.88 12.05
N MET A 268 8.07 1.97 12.75
CA MET A 268 8.32 0.53 12.65
C MET A 268 8.05 -0.02 11.25
N LYS A 269 7.00 0.47 10.57
CA LYS A 269 6.69 0.10 9.18
C LYS A 269 7.79 0.55 8.22
N MET A 270 8.21 1.81 8.31
CA MET A 270 9.30 2.33 7.47
C MET A 270 10.61 1.58 7.73
N LEU A 271 10.97 1.38 8.99
CA LEU A 271 12.18 0.64 9.37
C LEU A 271 12.16 -0.78 8.80
N THR A 272 11.02 -1.47 8.86
CA THR A 272 10.89 -2.84 8.34
C THR A 272 11.05 -2.88 6.82
N LYS A 273 10.41 -1.96 6.09
CA LYS A 273 10.54 -1.84 4.64
C LYS A 273 11.99 -1.56 4.21
N PHE A 274 12.63 -0.55 4.79
CA PHE A 274 14.02 -0.18 4.46
C PHE A 274 15.01 -1.27 4.89
N THR A 275 14.76 -1.96 5.99
CA THR A 275 15.54 -3.13 6.40
C THR A 275 15.47 -4.24 5.35
N LEU A 276 14.28 -4.48 4.78
CA LEU A 276 14.14 -5.47 3.71
C LEU A 276 14.90 -5.03 2.46
N ILE A 277 14.85 -3.76 2.06
CA ILE A 277 15.60 -3.24 0.91
C ILE A 277 17.11 -3.43 1.14
N LEU A 278 17.63 -3.08 2.31
CA LEU A 278 19.04 -3.29 2.65
C LEU A 278 19.43 -4.76 2.70
N HIS A 279 18.55 -5.64 3.18
CA HIS A 279 18.75 -7.09 3.07
C HIS A 279 18.89 -7.54 1.62
N ILE A 280 18.07 -6.99 0.71
CA ILE A 280 18.20 -7.28 -0.72
C ILE A 280 19.52 -6.73 -1.29
N PHE A 281 20.05 -5.63 -0.78
CA PHE A 281 21.33 -5.11 -1.26
C PHE A 281 22.53 -5.89 -0.72
N THR A 282 22.56 -6.18 0.58
CA THR A 282 23.72 -6.77 1.25
C THR A 282 23.70 -8.29 1.33
N GLY A 283 22.50 -8.89 1.36
CA GLY A 283 22.30 -10.32 1.60
C GLY A 283 22.47 -10.75 3.07
N ASP A 284 22.51 -9.82 4.03
CA ASP A 284 22.62 -10.12 5.46
C ASP A 284 21.28 -10.56 6.07
N ASN A 285 21.28 -11.35 7.15
CA ASN A 285 20.06 -11.69 7.89
C ASN A 285 19.28 -10.43 8.35
N PHE A 286 17.98 -10.58 8.65
CA PHE A 286 17.11 -9.45 9.00
C PHE A 286 17.71 -8.51 10.05
N PHE A 287 18.20 -9.04 11.18
CA PHE A 287 18.76 -8.21 12.26
C PHE A 287 20.09 -7.52 11.88
N GLY A 288 20.90 -8.16 11.04
CA GLY A 288 22.12 -7.55 10.51
C GLY A 288 21.80 -6.34 9.63
N SER A 289 20.82 -6.51 8.74
CA SER A 289 20.29 -5.46 7.89
C SER A 289 19.59 -4.36 8.70
N ALA A 290 18.84 -4.72 9.74
CA ALA A 290 18.12 -3.77 10.62
C ALA A 290 19.08 -2.85 11.37
N LYS A 291 20.22 -3.37 11.84
CA LYS A 291 21.23 -2.57 12.52
C LYS A 291 21.86 -1.53 11.58
N LYS A 292 22.14 -1.92 10.34
CA LYS A 292 22.63 -1.00 9.29
C LYS A 292 21.55 0.03 8.92
N CYS A 293 20.32 -0.43 8.75
CA CYS A 293 19.16 0.42 8.47
C CYS A 293 18.94 1.47 9.55
N TRP A 294 19.07 1.10 10.82
CA TRP A 294 18.93 2.03 11.93
C TRP A 294 19.98 3.15 11.88
N GLY A 295 21.24 2.82 11.59
CA GLY A 295 22.30 3.82 11.43
C GLY A 295 22.08 4.75 10.24
N LEU A 296 21.55 4.22 9.13
CA LEU A 296 21.21 5.00 7.95
C LEU A 296 20.02 5.95 8.22
N LEU A 297 18.98 5.41 8.85
CA LEU A 297 17.73 6.13 9.08
C LEU A 297 17.91 7.25 10.10
N THR A 298 18.70 7.09 11.16
CA THR A 298 18.91 8.18 12.15
C THR A 298 19.63 9.40 11.57
N ARG A 299 20.38 9.24 10.47
CA ARG A 299 21.08 10.33 9.77
C ARG A 299 20.19 11.06 8.76
N HIS A 300 19.23 10.36 8.17
CA HIS A 300 18.41 10.86 7.06
C HIS A 300 16.89 10.73 7.32
N PHE A 301 16.48 10.64 8.58
CA PHE A 301 15.10 10.32 8.99
C PHE A 301 14.08 11.33 8.46
N GLU A 302 14.40 12.62 8.49
CA GLU A 302 13.50 13.70 8.06
C GLU A 302 13.08 13.51 6.60
N ASN A 303 14.07 13.36 5.71
CA ASN A 303 13.83 13.15 4.29
C ASN A 303 13.08 11.84 4.04
N ALA A 304 13.40 10.78 4.78
CA ALA A 304 12.71 9.50 4.67
C ALA A 304 11.22 9.62 5.01
N PHE A 305 10.91 10.27 6.14
CA PHE A 305 9.56 10.42 6.65
C PHE A 305 8.71 11.29 5.73
N VAL A 306 9.25 12.44 5.30
CA VAL A 306 8.53 13.37 4.41
C VAL A 306 8.22 12.70 3.06
N THR A 307 9.17 11.94 2.52
CA THR A 307 9.00 11.25 1.22
C THR A 307 7.90 10.18 1.30
N GLU A 308 7.90 9.33 2.34
CA GLU A 308 6.87 8.28 2.50
C GLU A 308 5.47 8.88 2.71
N VAL A 309 5.34 9.94 3.52
CA VAL A 309 4.04 10.58 3.79
C VAL A 309 3.51 11.29 2.55
N THR A 310 4.34 12.10 1.89
CA THR A 310 3.95 12.91 0.73
C THR A 310 3.58 12.03 -0.45
N SER A 311 4.46 11.09 -0.82
CA SER A 311 4.24 10.21 -1.96
C SER A 311 2.97 9.38 -1.78
N ARG A 312 2.72 8.88 -0.55
CA ARG A 312 1.52 8.09 -0.25
C ARG A 312 0.26 8.94 -0.40
N ALA A 313 0.26 10.18 0.09
CA ALA A 313 -0.89 11.06 -0.01
C ALA A 313 -1.21 11.40 -1.48
N VAL A 314 -0.20 11.84 -2.25
CA VAL A 314 -0.36 12.24 -3.65
C VAL A 314 -0.85 11.09 -4.52
N LEU A 315 -0.19 9.92 -4.45
CA LEU A 315 -0.54 8.78 -5.31
C LEU A 315 -1.90 8.18 -4.95
N THR A 316 -2.28 8.18 -3.67
CA THR A 316 -3.61 7.70 -3.25
C THR A 316 -4.72 8.67 -3.70
N LEU A 317 -4.48 9.97 -3.58
CA LEU A 317 -5.42 10.99 -4.04
C LEU A 317 -5.58 10.94 -5.56
N GLY A 318 -4.46 10.84 -6.31
CA GLY A 318 -4.47 10.70 -7.76
C GLY A 318 -5.27 9.48 -8.21
N ALA A 319 -4.99 8.31 -7.65
CA ALA A 319 -5.74 7.08 -7.94
C ALA A 319 -7.26 7.25 -7.72
N TYR A 320 -7.65 7.93 -6.65
CA TYR A 320 -9.05 8.20 -6.33
C TYR A 320 -9.71 9.14 -7.35
N VAL A 321 -9.06 10.24 -7.71
CA VAL A 321 -9.58 11.22 -8.68
C VAL A 321 -9.72 10.60 -10.07
N PHE A 322 -8.70 9.87 -10.55
CA PHE A 322 -8.77 9.16 -11.84
C PHE A 322 -9.88 8.12 -11.87
N SER A 323 -10.09 7.39 -10.77
CA SER A 323 -11.17 6.40 -10.67
C SER A 323 -12.56 7.04 -10.71
N ILE A 324 -12.73 8.21 -10.09
CA ILE A 324 -13.98 8.98 -10.18
C ILE A 324 -14.23 9.43 -11.62
N ALA A 325 -13.21 9.96 -12.31
CA ALA A 325 -13.32 10.41 -13.68
C ALA A 325 -13.72 9.26 -14.63
N LEU A 326 -13.12 8.09 -14.48
CA LEU A 326 -13.50 6.89 -15.24
C LEU A 326 -14.91 6.41 -14.93
N SER A 327 -15.33 6.46 -13.66
CA SER A 327 -16.70 6.11 -13.26
C SER A 327 -17.72 7.04 -13.91
N PHE A 328 -17.50 8.36 -13.88
CA PHE A 328 -18.39 9.32 -14.56
C PHE A 328 -18.39 9.17 -16.07
N SER A 329 -17.23 8.91 -16.67
CA SER A 329 -17.13 8.68 -18.12
C SER A 329 -17.90 7.44 -18.53
N ALA A 330 -17.79 6.35 -17.76
CA ALA A 330 -18.57 5.13 -17.96
C ALA A 330 -20.07 5.37 -17.79
N TRP A 331 -20.48 6.15 -16.78
CA TRP A 331 -21.89 6.49 -16.57
C TRP A 331 -22.44 7.27 -17.77
N ALA A 332 -21.75 8.33 -18.19
CA ALA A 332 -22.17 9.14 -19.34
C ALA A 332 -22.28 8.30 -20.62
N TRP A 333 -21.31 7.40 -20.86
CA TRP A 333 -21.33 6.52 -22.02
C TRP A 333 -22.52 5.55 -22.01
N ILE A 334 -22.79 4.89 -20.87
CA ILE A 334 -23.94 3.97 -20.75
C ILE A 334 -25.26 4.73 -20.96
N ASP A 335 -25.39 5.93 -20.41
CA ASP A 335 -26.57 6.76 -20.59
C ASP A 335 -26.81 7.15 -22.05
N THR A 336 -25.73 7.47 -22.79
CA THR A 336 -25.85 7.81 -24.21
C THR A 336 -26.31 6.63 -25.05
N GLU A 337 -25.86 5.42 -24.72
CA GLU A 337 -26.13 4.25 -25.57
C GLU A 337 -27.51 3.63 -25.30
N PHE A 338 -27.99 3.67 -24.05
CA PHE A 338 -29.33 3.18 -23.71
C PHE A 338 -30.42 4.27 -23.75
N GLY A 339 -30.05 5.54 -23.89
CA GLY A 339 -30.98 6.67 -23.92
C GLY A 339 -31.73 6.90 -22.60
N TRP A 340 -31.17 6.44 -21.47
CA TRP A 340 -31.83 6.48 -20.16
C TRP A 340 -31.77 7.85 -19.46
N HIS A 341 -30.91 8.76 -19.94
CA HIS A 341 -30.78 10.14 -19.43
C HIS A 341 -30.67 10.25 -17.89
N SER A 342 -30.11 9.24 -17.22
CA SER A 342 -30.08 9.12 -15.76
C SER A 342 -29.14 10.14 -15.08
N LEU A 343 -28.18 10.69 -15.83
CA LEU A 343 -27.28 11.78 -15.44
C LEU A 343 -27.95 13.16 -15.56
N SER A 344 -29.02 13.27 -16.35
CA SER A 344 -29.67 14.56 -16.59
C SER A 344 -30.54 14.98 -15.40
N THR A 345 -30.31 16.20 -14.90
CA THR A 345 -31.10 16.82 -13.83
C THR A 345 -32.23 17.71 -14.37
N ALA A 346 -32.42 17.70 -15.69
CA ALA A 346 -33.11 18.77 -16.40
C ALA A 346 -34.65 18.68 -16.40
N SER A 347 -35.26 17.55 -16.03
CA SER A 347 -36.66 17.30 -16.40
C SER A 347 -37.68 16.99 -15.32
N ASP A 348 -37.39 16.95 -14.01
CA ASP A 348 -38.46 16.69 -13.01
C ASP A 348 -38.22 17.24 -11.59
N GLU A 349 -39.31 17.59 -10.91
CA GLU A 349 -39.42 18.12 -9.54
C GLU A 349 -38.61 17.32 -8.51
N GLY A 350 -37.49 17.88 -8.02
CA GLY A 350 -36.75 17.47 -6.80
C GLY A 350 -36.12 16.06 -6.76
N GLY A 351 -36.78 15.03 -7.28
CA GLY A 351 -36.39 13.63 -7.22
C GLY A 351 -35.25 13.25 -8.15
N SER A 352 -35.01 13.99 -9.24
CA SER A 352 -33.85 13.79 -10.13
C SER A 352 -32.53 14.13 -9.42
N LEU A 353 -32.48 15.26 -8.71
CA LEU A 353 -31.33 15.68 -7.90
C LEU A 353 -31.05 14.72 -6.75
N ILE A 354 -32.10 14.28 -6.03
CA ILE A 354 -31.95 13.33 -4.92
C ILE A 354 -31.34 12.01 -5.41
N ARG A 355 -31.78 11.52 -6.59
CA ARG A 355 -31.22 10.31 -7.21
C ARG A 355 -29.76 10.50 -7.62
N PHE A 356 -29.44 11.60 -8.30
CA PHE A 356 -28.06 11.91 -8.69
C PHE A 356 -27.13 11.97 -7.48
N PHE A 357 -27.49 12.74 -6.44
CA PHE A 357 -26.67 12.83 -5.23
C PHE A 357 -26.58 11.49 -4.49
N GLY A 358 -27.66 10.69 -4.47
CA GLY A 358 -27.63 9.35 -3.90
C GLY A 358 -26.59 8.44 -4.57
N TRP A 359 -26.61 8.36 -5.91
CA TRP A 359 -25.63 7.59 -6.67
C TRP A 359 -24.23 8.17 -6.57
N PHE A 360 -24.09 9.50 -6.56
CA PHE A 360 -22.80 10.17 -6.38
C PHE A 360 -22.16 9.86 -5.02
N PHE A 361 -22.90 9.99 -3.91
CA PHE A 361 -22.38 9.65 -2.59
C PHE A 361 -22.07 8.16 -2.46
N MET A 362 -22.89 7.30 -3.07
CA MET A 362 -22.61 5.87 -3.10
C MET A 362 -21.34 5.57 -3.89
N MET A 363 -21.12 6.23 -5.01
CA MET A 363 -19.88 6.12 -5.78
C MET A 363 -18.67 6.56 -4.94
N LEU A 364 -18.70 7.73 -4.28
CA LEU A 364 -17.61 8.18 -3.41
C LEU A 364 -17.28 7.14 -2.32
N PHE A 365 -18.31 6.59 -1.66
CA PHE A 365 -18.13 5.56 -0.64
C PHE A 365 -17.51 4.27 -1.20
N ASN A 366 -18.01 3.78 -2.34
CA ASN A 366 -17.52 2.54 -2.97
C ASN A 366 -16.08 2.71 -3.47
N LEU A 367 -15.74 3.85 -4.07
CA LEU A 367 -14.40 4.11 -4.56
C LEU A 367 -13.40 4.34 -3.41
N TRP A 368 -13.84 4.91 -2.29
CA TRP A 368 -12.96 5.09 -1.13
C TRP A 368 -12.61 3.75 -0.47
N TYR A 369 -13.54 2.79 -0.49
CA TYR A 369 -13.36 1.44 0.05
C TYR A 369 -13.64 0.37 -1.00
N PRO A 370 -12.81 0.20 -2.05
CA PRO A 370 -13.14 -0.60 -3.23
C PRO A 370 -13.44 -2.07 -2.91
N THR A 371 -12.74 -2.68 -1.96
CA THR A 371 -12.99 -4.07 -1.56
C THR A 371 -14.33 -4.24 -0.85
N LEU A 372 -14.67 -3.34 0.08
CA LEU A 372 -15.98 -3.33 0.74
C LEU A 372 -17.09 -2.94 -0.25
N GLY A 373 -16.76 -2.07 -1.19
CA GLY A 373 -17.65 -1.61 -2.24
C GLY A 373 -18.15 -2.77 -3.10
N ILE A 374 -17.28 -3.69 -3.54
CA ILE A 374 -17.72 -4.88 -4.29
C ILE A 374 -18.77 -5.69 -3.52
N PHE A 375 -18.56 -5.93 -2.22
CA PHE A 375 -19.55 -6.66 -1.40
C PHE A 375 -20.86 -5.89 -1.26
N PHE A 376 -20.77 -4.57 -1.06
CA PHE A 376 -21.93 -3.70 -0.93
C PHE A 376 -22.73 -3.65 -2.24
N MET A 377 -22.05 -3.59 -3.38
CA MET A 377 -22.65 -3.68 -4.72
C MET A 377 -23.39 -5.00 -4.90
N ILE A 378 -22.75 -6.15 -4.65
CA ILE A 378 -23.40 -7.47 -4.74
C ILE A 378 -24.66 -7.53 -3.87
N MET A 379 -24.58 -7.04 -2.63
CA MET A 379 -25.73 -7.02 -1.73
C MET A 379 -26.88 -6.14 -2.26
N ILE A 380 -26.55 -4.96 -2.79
CA ILE A 380 -27.55 -4.06 -3.40
C ILE A 380 -28.18 -4.69 -4.63
N ASP A 381 -27.41 -5.32 -5.51
CA ASP A 381 -27.94 -6.00 -6.70
C ASP A 381 -28.94 -7.10 -6.32
N MET A 382 -28.60 -7.93 -5.32
CA MET A 382 -29.50 -8.94 -4.78
C MET A 382 -30.79 -8.34 -4.20
N ILE A 383 -30.70 -7.19 -3.53
CA ILE A 383 -31.86 -6.47 -2.99
C ILE A 383 -32.68 -5.87 -4.13
N LEU A 384 -32.09 -5.13 -5.05
CA LEU A 384 -32.81 -4.50 -6.17
C LEU A 384 -33.53 -5.54 -7.02
N THR A 385 -32.87 -6.66 -7.32
CA THR A 385 -33.46 -7.78 -8.06
C THR A 385 -34.63 -8.42 -7.31
N ARG A 386 -34.53 -8.57 -5.98
CA ARG A 386 -35.59 -9.20 -5.16
C ARG A 386 -36.80 -8.30 -4.96
N TRP A 387 -36.58 -6.99 -4.81
CA TRP A 387 -37.63 -6.05 -4.48
C TRP A 387 -38.33 -5.47 -5.73
N GLY A 388 -37.74 -5.63 -6.92
CA GLY A 388 -38.35 -5.18 -8.18
C GLY A 388 -38.66 -3.68 -8.20
N VAL A 389 -37.87 -2.87 -7.49
CA VAL A 389 -38.15 -1.45 -7.29
C VAL A 389 -37.41 -0.62 -8.34
N GLY A 390 -38.17 0.02 -9.21
CA GLY A 390 -37.68 1.00 -10.19
C GLY A 390 -37.35 0.39 -11.56
N GLY A 391 -37.64 1.14 -12.63
CA GLY A 391 -37.22 0.80 -13.99
C GLY A 391 -35.69 0.64 -14.06
N GLN A 392 -35.23 -0.30 -14.89
CA GLN A 392 -33.79 -0.57 -15.09
C GLN A 392 -33.00 0.68 -15.49
N GLU A 393 -33.69 1.62 -16.14
CA GLU A 393 -33.20 2.94 -16.56
C GLU A 393 -32.57 3.79 -15.43
N TYR A 394 -32.97 3.61 -14.17
CA TYR A 394 -32.52 4.49 -13.07
C TYR A 394 -31.33 3.98 -12.27
N TRP A 395 -31.05 2.68 -12.32
CA TRP A 395 -30.06 2.07 -11.43
C TRP A 395 -28.98 1.32 -12.18
N VAL A 396 -29.27 0.76 -13.35
CA VAL A 396 -28.29 -0.07 -14.09
C VAL A 396 -27.08 0.76 -14.52
N ALA A 397 -27.29 1.96 -15.08
CA ALA A 397 -26.21 2.83 -15.53
C ALA A 397 -25.25 3.28 -14.41
N PRO A 398 -25.72 3.94 -13.33
CA PRO A 398 -24.81 4.35 -12.25
C PRO A 398 -24.19 3.16 -11.52
N PHE A 399 -24.90 2.02 -11.42
CA PHE A 399 -24.37 0.83 -10.77
C PHE A 399 -23.23 0.18 -11.59
N ALA A 400 -23.42 0.03 -12.91
CA ALA A 400 -22.37 -0.44 -13.81
C ALA A 400 -21.16 0.52 -13.83
N ALA A 401 -21.41 1.83 -13.81
CA ALA A 401 -20.36 2.84 -13.72
C ALA A 401 -19.53 2.74 -12.43
N ILE A 402 -20.18 2.59 -11.28
CA ILE A 402 -19.51 2.38 -9.99
C ILE A 402 -18.66 1.11 -10.03
N PHE A 403 -19.14 0.03 -10.64
CA PHE A 403 -18.36 -1.19 -10.79
C PHE A 403 -17.07 -0.97 -11.60
N VAL A 404 -17.16 -0.25 -12.73
CA VAL A 404 -15.98 0.14 -13.53
C VAL A 404 -15.03 1.00 -12.70
N GLY A 405 -15.55 2.00 -11.98
CA GLY A 405 -14.76 2.87 -11.10
C GLY A 405 -14.06 2.10 -9.97
N VAL A 406 -14.69 1.09 -9.40
CA VAL A 406 -14.10 0.23 -8.37
C VAL A 406 -12.97 -0.63 -8.95
N ILE A 407 -13.13 -1.19 -10.14
CA ILE A 407 -12.06 -1.94 -10.83
C ILE A 407 -10.88 -1.00 -11.11
N ALA A 408 -11.14 0.19 -11.65
CA ALA A 408 -10.11 1.20 -11.89
C ALA A 408 -9.37 1.57 -10.60
N MET A 409 -10.09 1.77 -9.49
CA MET A 409 -9.48 2.09 -8.20
C MET A 409 -8.58 0.96 -7.69
N LEU A 410 -8.98 -0.30 -7.84
CA LEU A 410 -8.13 -1.44 -7.48
C LEU A 410 -6.84 -1.49 -8.30
N PHE A 411 -6.93 -1.19 -9.59
CA PHE A 411 -5.79 -1.12 -10.48
C PHE A 411 -4.85 0.03 -10.13
N PHE A 412 -5.36 1.28 -10.05
CA PHE A 412 -4.53 2.44 -9.74
C PHE A 412 -3.93 2.37 -8.34
N THR A 413 -4.65 1.84 -7.35
CA THR A 413 -4.09 1.63 -6.00
C THR A 413 -2.94 0.62 -6.03
N TYR A 414 -3.02 -0.41 -6.87
CA TYR A 414 -1.93 -1.35 -7.04
C TYR A 414 -0.72 -0.70 -7.71
N MET A 415 -0.93 0.11 -8.76
CA MET A 415 0.13 0.86 -9.46
C MET A 415 0.79 1.91 -8.57
N ALA A 416 0.00 2.71 -7.86
CA ALA A 416 0.49 3.61 -6.82
C ALA A 416 1.37 2.86 -5.80
N GLY A 417 0.96 1.65 -5.41
CA GLY A 417 1.77 0.81 -4.52
C GLY A 417 3.11 0.36 -5.11
N VAL A 418 3.20 0.11 -6.43
CA VAL A 418 4.46 -0.23 -7.11
C VAL A 418 5.38 0.99 -7.18
N ILE A 419 4.81 2.16 -7.48
CA ILE A 419 5.55 3.43 -7.53
C ILE A 419 6.08 3.78 -6.14
N LEU A 420 5.27 3.65 -5.09
CA LEU A 420 5.71 3.88 -3.70
C LEU A 420 6.86 2.97 -3.29
N ASP A 421 6.77 1.67 -3.61
CA ASP A 421 7.85 0.72 -3.31
C ASP A 421 9.12 1.06 -4.10
N THR A 422 8.99 1.64 -5.31
CA THR A 422 10.11 2.12 -6.13
C THR A 422 10.76 3.37 -5.52
N ILE A 423 9.96 4.33 -5.07
CA ILE A 423 10.42 5.52 -4.34
C ILE A 423 11.18 5.13 -3.08
N ASP A 424 10.66 4.18 -2.29
CA ASP A 424 11.33 3.65 -1.10
C ASP A 424 12.71 3.08 -1.43
N VAL A 425 12.84 2.34 -2.54
CA VAL A 425 14.11 1.76 -2.99
C VAL A 425 15.09 2.84 -3.46
N CYS A 426 14.65 3.78 -4.29
CA CYS A 426 15.47 4.89 -4.77
C CYS A 426 15.96 5.77 -3.61
N PHE A 427 15.11 6.01 -2.62
CA PHE A 427 15.49 6.72 -1.40
C PHE A 427 16.64 6.01 -0.65
N VAL A 428 16.55 4.68 -0.48
CA VAL A 428 17.62 3.90 0.16
C VAL A 428 18.90 3.92 -0.68
N CYS A 429 18.79 3.83 -2.01
CA CYS A 429 19.95 3.97 -2.91
C CYS A 429 20.66 5.32 -2.71
N TRP A 430 19.90 6.43 -2.76
CA TRP A 430 20.41 7.77 -2.51
C TRP A 430 21.07 7.91 -1.14
N ALA A 431 20.43 7.38 -0.09
CA ALA A 431 20.95 7.45 1.27
C ALA A 431 22.26 6.67 1.42
N VAL A 432 22.38 5.51 0.76
CA VAL A 432 23.62 4.72 0.73
C VAL A 432 24.73 5.46 -0.01
N ASP A 433 24.46 6.04 -1.19
CA ASP A 433 25.44 6.80 -1.95
C ASP A 433 25.98 8.01 -1.17
N LYS A 434 25.06 8.71 -0.49
CA LYS A 434 25.40 9.86 0.36
C LYS A 434 26.29 9.47 1.53
N ASP A 435 26.02 8.34 2.19
CA ASP A 435 26.85 7.82 3.28
C ASP A 435 28.26 7.38 2.81
N ASN A 436 28.42 7.02 1.53
CA ASN A 436 29.70 6.62 0.95
C ASN A 436 30.51 7.80 0.35
N ASN A 437 29.99 9.03 0.39
CA ASN A 437 30.58 10.20 -0.28
C ASN A 437 30.82 9.97 -1.79
N VAL A 438 29.92 9.24 -2.47
CA VAL A 438 29.96 9.17 -3.93
C VAL A 438 29.56 10.53 -4.48
N ASP A 439 30.44 11.13 -5.28
CA ASP A 439 30.18 12.43 -5.90
C ASP A 439 29.11 12.26 -6.98
N LEU A 440 27.86 12.61 -6.65
CA LEU A 440 26.69 12.53 -7.54
C LEU A 440 26.72 13.62 -8.63
N SER A 441 27.82 14.37 -8.75
CA SER A 441 28.00 15.46 -9.71
C SER A 441 28.22 14.99 -11.16
N GLU A 442 28.38 13.69 -11.45
CA GLU A 442 28.53 13.19 -12.83
C GLU A 442 27.40 12.24 -13.30
N SER A 443 26.42 11.89 -12.45
CA SER A 443 25.31 11.01 -12.87
C SER A 443 24.19 11.79 -13.60
N GLU A 444 23.28 11.10 -14.32
CA GLU A 444 22.06 11.68 -14.94
C GLU A 444 21.28 12.59 -13.97
N PHE A 445 21.45 12.38 -12.66
CA PHE A 445 21.00 13.23 -11.56
C PHE A 445 21.51 14.69 -11.66
N ASN A 446 22.77 14.93 -12.03
CA ASN A 446 23.30 16.30 -12.14
C ASN A 446 22.84 17.02 -13.41
N ALA A 447 22.45 16.29 -14.47
CA ALA A 447 21.84 16.90 -15.65
C ALA A 447 20.48 17.53 -15.31
N LEU A 448 19.70 16.87 -14.45
CA LEU A 448 18.45 17.39 -13.88
C LEU A 448 18.68 18.55 -12.89
N VAL A 449 19.78 18.51 -12.11
CA VAL A 449 20.18 19.63 -11.22
C VAL A 449 20.65 20.87 -12.01
N MET A 450 21.24 20.70 -13.20
CA MET A 450 21.72 21.82 -14.02
C MET A 450 20.61 22.59 -14.76
N GLU A 451 19.36 22.11 -14.75
CA GLU A 451 18.20 22.84 -15.31
C GLU A 451 17.55 23.81 -14.30
N LEU A 452 17.99 23.82 -13.03
CA LEU A 452 17.53 24.78 -12.03
C LEU A 452 18.12 26.19 -12.29
N PRO A 453 17.31 27.26 -12.33
CA PRO A 453 17.84 28.61 -12.27
C PRO A 453 18.45 28.85 -10.87
N ASP A 454 19.69 29.35 -10.85
CA ASP A 454 20.50 29.80 -9.69
C ASP A 454 21.51 28.86 -9.01
N VAL A 455 21.83 27.67 -9.54
CA VAL A 455 22.97 26.89 -9.02
C VAL A 455 24.29 27.31 -9.69
N LYS A 456 24.98 28.29 -9.10
CA LYS A 456 26.37 28.62 -9.49
C LYS A 456 27.35 27.58 -8.94
N ARG A 457 28.18 26.98 -9.82
CA ARG A 457 29.33 26.14 -9.42
C ARG A 457 30.28 26.92 -8.51
N GLU A 458 30.62 26.38 -7.35
CA GLU A 458 31.90 26.73 -6.72
C GLU A 458 33.04 25.99 -7.46
N PRO A 459 34.12 26.68 -7.84
CA PRO A 459 35.16 26.09 -8.66
C PRO A 459 36.12 25.22 -7.83
N ASN A 460 36.17 23.92 -8.17
CA ASN A 460 37.31 23.00 -8.10
C ASN A 460 38.23 23.06 -6.85
N LEU A 461 38.08 22.09 -5.95
CA LEU A 461 39.16 21.72 -5.02
C LEU A 461 39.89 20.48 -5.57
N SER A 462 41.12 20.68 -6.04
CA SER A 462 42.01 19.61 -6.53
C SER A 462 42.44 18.65 -5.41
N PRO A 463 42.63 17.35 -5.69
CA PRO A 463 43.04 16.38 -4.69
C PRO A 463 44.57 16.40 -4.53
N ASN A 464 45.05 16.91 -3.39
CA ASN A 464 46.29 16.53 -2.69
C ASN A 464 46.88 17.72 -1.91
N THR A 465 46.59 17.80 -0.60
CA THR A 465 47.60 18.18 0.41
C THR A 465 47.04 17.91 1.80
N GLY A 466 47.89 17.38 2.68
CA GLY A 466 47.49 16.83 3.97
C GLY A 466 47.12 17.86 5.05
N LEU A 467 46.55 17.29 6.11
CA LEU A 467 46.50 17.74 7.50
C LEU A 467 46.99 19.17 7.85
N ASN A 468 46.07 19.90 8.49
CA ASN A 468 46.22 21.07 9.39
C ASN A 468 46.12 22.46 8.76
N SER A 469 45.36 23.32 9.48
CA SER A 469 45.01 24.74 9.28
C SER A 469 43.78 24.95 8.36
N SER A 470 42.69 25.60 8.74
CA SER A 470 42.50 26.67 9.74
C SER A 470 41.03 26.75 10.18
N LEU A 471 40.78 27.00 11.47
CA LEU A 471 39.55 27.63 11.94
C LEU A 471 39.27 28.89 11.12
N LEU A 472 38.08 29.00 10.52
CA LEU A 472 37.55 30.27 10.04
C LEU A 472 36.50 30.75 11.05
N THR A 473 36.90 31.82 11.72
CA THR A 473 36.21 32.56 12.77
C THR A 473 35.04 33.37 12.21
N ILE A 474 34.08 33.66 13.10
CA ILE A 474 32.79 34.33 12.91
C ILE A 474 32.87 35.78 12.33
N ASP A 475 34.05 36.31 12.05
CA ASP A 475 34.24 37.71 11.62
C ASP A 475 33.97 38.00 10.14
N GLN A 476 33.77 36.98 9.28
CA GLN A 476 33.47 37.22 7.85
C GLN A 476 31.99 37.48 7.54
N MET A 477 31.09 37.34 8.52
CA MET A 477 29.67 37.70 8.32
C MET A 477 29.41 39.22 8.45
N ALA A 478 30.40 40.03 8.87
CA ALA A 478 30.20 41.44 9.21
C ALA A 478 30.46 42.44 8.06
N GLN A 479 30.92 42.02 6.87
CA GLN A 479 31.28 42.96 5.78
C GLN A 479 30.37 42.96 4.54
N GLN A 480 29.33 42.13 4.47
CA GLN A 480 28.37 42.16 3.35
C GLN A 480 27.15 43.08 3.59
N GLN A 481 27.11 43.81 4.71
CA GLN A 481 25.97 44.67 5.07
C GLN A 481 26.22 46.18 4.83
N ALA A 482 27.17 46.52 3.95
CA ALA A 482 27.53 47.89 3.63
C ALA A 482 27.51 48.15 2.11
N SER A 483 26.34 48.05 1.46
CA SER A 483 26.05 48.79 0.21
C SER A 483 24.58 48.64 -0.18
N ALA A 484 23.70 49.40 0.49
CA ALA A 484 22.36 49.68 -0.01
C ALA A 484 22.13 51.21 0.00
N PRO A 485 21.76 51.86 -1.12
CA PRO A 485 21.33 53.25 -1.13
C PRO A 485 19.86 53.40 -0.64
N PRO A 486 19.45 54.61 -0.21
CA PRO A 486 18.41 54.78 0.80
C PRO A 486 16.97 54.81 0.26
N ILE A 487 16.06 54.45 1.17
CA ILE A 487 14.60 54.49 1.06
C ILE A 487 14.11 55.95 0.97
N ALA A 488 13.31 56.26 -0.06
CA ALA A 488 12.56 57.51 -0.17
C ALA A 488 11.10 57.32 0.24
N GLN A 489 10.59 58.35 0.93
CA GLN A 489 9.38 58.46 1.74
C GLN A 489 8.03 58.46 0.97
N GLY A 490 6.97 58.03 1.66
CA GLY A 490 5.76 58.86 1.86
C GLY A 490 4.59 58.77 0.85
N TYR A 491 3.47 58.25 1.35
CA TYR A 491 2.06 58.28 0.87
C TYR A 491 1.56 59.67 0.35
N PRO A 492 0.48 59.77 -0.49
CA PRO A 492 -0.89 59.43 -0.05
C PRO A 492 -1.88 58.84 -1.08
N VAL A 493 -2.95 58.30 -0.48
CA VAL A 493 -4.23 57.83 -1.04
C VAL A 493 -4.97 58.95 -1.77
N GLN A 494 -5.55 58.64 -2.94
CA GLN A 494 -6.66 59.39 -3.54
C GLN A 494 -7.75 58.38 -3.92
N MET A 495 -8.89 58.47 -3.23
CA MET A 495 -10.17 57.99 -3.75
C MET A 495 -10.63 58.99 -4.81
N GLU A 496 -11.03 58.56 -6.01
CA GLU A 496 -12.12 59.28 -6.68
C GLU A 496 -12.92 58.38 -7.62
N ASN A 497 -14.21 58.68 -7.60
CA ASN A 497 -15.35 58.05 -8.24
C ASN A 497 -15.45 58.37 -9.75
N LYS A 498 -16.39 57.64 -10.37
CA LYS A 498 -17.16 57.93 -11.61
C LYS A 498 -16.40 57.65 -12.92
N VAL A 499 -17.02 56.98 -13.90
CA VAL A 499 -18.43 57.01 -14.34
C VAL A 499 -18.97 55.61 -14.59
#